data_AF-A0A2P4YR76-F1
#
_entry.id   AF-A0A2P4YR76-F1
#
_cell.length_a   1.000
_cell.length_b   1.000
_cell.length_c   1.000
_cell.angle_alpha   90.00
_cell.angle_beta   90.00
_cell.angle_gamma   90.00
#
_symmetry.space_group_name_H-M   'P 1'
#
loop_
_entity.id
_entity.type
_entity.pdbx_description
1 polymer ?
#
loop_
_entity_poly.entity_id
_entity_poly.type
_entity_poly.pdbx_seq_one_letter_code
_entity_poly.pdbx_strand_id
1 'polypeptide(L)'
;MASQGGWSTKPRIQELKLKLPVSARDWKELSSEYKKRYCKARSSYTERYFTMAMKDSETPLEFFYRLNSAAGKADIDFRKSSKRLEKHVLRFITKLKDARLKTSLQGLRFRRISDLEYAFGVLSH
;
A
#
# COMPACT_ATOMS: atom_id res chain seq x y z
N MET A 1 -3.51 48.57 19.30
CA MET A 1 -2.45 47.61 19.71
C MET A 1 -2.75 47.18 21.14
N ALA A 2 -2.96 45.89 21.40
CA ALA A 2 -2.85 45.28 22.73
C ALA A 2 -2.60 43.78 22.55
N SER A 3 -1.33 43.40 22.62
CA SER A 3 -0.88 42.03 22.82
C SER A 3 -0.75 41.80 24.32
N GLN A 4 -1.40 40.77 24.86
CA GLN A 4 -0.87 39.84 25.86
C GLN A 4 -1.99 38.98 26.45
N GLY A 5 -2.01 37.71 26.03
CA GLY A 5 -2.68 36.63 26.74
C GLY A 5 -1.70 35.47 26.78
N GLY A 6 -0.73 35.54 27.70
CA GLY A 6 0.22 34.44 27.93
C GLY A 6 -0.52 33.25 28.51
N TRP A 7 -0.81 32.25 27.68
CA TRP A 7 -1.45 31.02 28.11
C TRP A 7 -0.48 30.25 29.02
N SER A 8 -0.80 30.11 30.32
CA SER A 8 -0.05 29.21 31.20
C SER A 8 -0.35 27.76 30.79
N THR A 9 0.65 27.09 30.21
CA THR A 9 0.59 25.71 29.73
C THR A 9 0.46 24.69 30.87
N LYS A 10 0.89 25.07 32.08
CA LYS A 10 1.02 24.17 33.24
C LYS A 10 -0.32 23.57 33.72
N PRO A 11 -1.39 24.34 33.99
CA PRO A 11 -2.68 23.77 34.42
C PRO A 11 -3.32 22.88 33.36
N ARG A 12 -3.18 23.23 32.08
CA ARG A 12 -3.76 22.47 30.96
C ARG A 12 -3.05 21.13 30.75
N ILE A 13 -1.73 21.08 30.96
CA ILE A 13 -0.95 19.84 30.93
C ILE A 13 -1.34 18.92 32.10
N GLN A 14 -1.58 19.47 33.29
CA GLN A 14 -2.05 18.69 34.45
C GLN A 14 -3.44 18.11 34.21
N GLU A 15 -4.36 18.89 33.65
CA GLU A 15 -5.71 18.45 33.34
C GLU A 15 -5.72 17.34 32.26
N LEU A 16 -4.88 17.47 31.23
CA LEU A 16 -4.68 16.43 30.21
C LEU A 16 -4.10 15.15 30.81
N LYS A 17 -3.15 15.26 31.75
CA LYS A 17 -2.58 14.09 32.46
C LYS A 17 -3.61 13.35 33.31
N LEU A 18 -4.58 14.05 33.89
CA LEU A 18 -5.65 13.46 34.70
C LEU A 18 -6.74 12.79 33.84
N LYS A 19 -6.95 13.26 32.61
CA LYS A 19 -7.93 12.71 31.66
C LYS A 19 -7.41 11.50 30.87
N LEU A 20 -6.13 11.17 30.98
CA LEU A 20 -5.51 10.05 30.29
C LEU A 20 -5.48 8.79 31.19
N PRO A 21 -5.75 7.60 30.64
CA PRO A 21 -5.69 6.35 31.40
C PRO A 21 -4.30 6.12 32.00
N VAL A 22 -4.18 5.36 33.09
CA VAL A 22 -2.90 5.14 33.81
C VAL A 22 -1.78 4.57 32.93
N SER A 23 -2.13 3.90 31.82
CA SER A 23 -1.21 3.50 30.73
C SER A 23 -0.52 4.67 30.01
N ALA A 24 -0.92 5.92 30.28
CA ALA A 24 -0.31 7.14 29.76
C ALA A 24 0.93 7.60 30.55
N ARG A 25 1.37 6.86 31.57
CA ARG A 25 2.62 7.16 32.31
C ARG A 25 3.87 6.90 31.46
N ASP A 26 3.78 6.01 30.47
CA ASP A 26 4.81 5.90 29.45
C ASP A 26 4.40 6.73 28.23
N TRP A 27 5.02 7.92 28.11
CA TRP A 27 4.79 8.83 27.00
C TRP A 27 5.10 8.19 25.64
N LYS A 28 5.97 7.18 25.60
CA LYS A 28 6.30 6.42 24.40
C LYS A 28 5.15 5.49 24.00
N GLU A 29 4.55 4.80 24.98
CA GLU A 29 3.41 3.91 24.77
C GLU A 29 2.16 4.70 24.35
N LEU A 30 1.89 5.82 25.03
CA LEU A 30 0.79 6.71 24.66
C LEU A 30 0.96 7.29 23.25
N SER A 31 2.16 7.76 22.91
CA SER A 31 2.46 8.29 21.58
C SER A 31 2.31 7.21 20.49
N SER A 32 2.73 5.98 20.79
CA SER A 32 2.57 4.83 19.89
C SER A 32 1.09 4.50 19.66
N GLU A 33 0.29 4.39 20.73
CA GLU A 33 -1.13 4.06 20.63
C GLU A 33 -1.93 5.20 19.97
N TYR A 34 -1.58 6.46 20.25
CA TYR A 34 -2.17 7.62 19.56
C TYR A 34 -1.86 7.60 18.06
N LYS A 35 -0.60 7.37 17.67
CA LYS A 35 -0.23 7.24 16.25
C LYS A 35 -0.96 6.07 15.60
N LYS A 36 -1.06 4.93 16.26
CA LYS A 36 -1.77 3.74 15.77
C LYS A 36 -3.27 3.99 15.57
N ARG A 37 -3.92 4.68 16.52
CA ARG A 37 -5.37 4.97 16.49
C ARG A 37 -5.73 6.10 15.52
N TYR A 38 -4.97 7.18 15.53
CA TYR A 38 -5.36 8.44 14.88
C TYR A 38 -4.44 8.82 13.72
N CYS A 39 -3.17 8.45 13.77
CA CYS A 39 -2.22 8.67 12.67
C CYS A 39 -2.08 7.40 11.81
N LYS A 40 -3.20 6.90 11.25
CA LYS A 40 -3.11 5.97 10.12
C LYS A 40 -2.57 6.77 8.94
N ALA A 41 -1.25 6.87 8.80
CA ALA A 41 -0.64 7.43 7.62
C ALA A 41 -1.27 6.69 6.42
N ARG A 42 -2.04 7.42 5.61
CA ARG A 42 -2.62 6.85 4.41
C ARG A 42 -1.43 6.39 3.58
N SER A 43 -1.26 5.08 3.44
CA SER A 43 -0.13 4.52 2.68
C SER A 43 -0.03 5.25 1.34
N SER A 44 1.19 5.69 1.01
CA SER A 44 1.40 6.44 -0.23
C SER A 44 0.95 5.61 -1.43
N TYR A 45 0.60 6.24 -2.55
CA TYR A 45 0.23 5.48 -3.75
C TYR A 45 1.36 4.53 -4.19
N THR A 46 2.60 4.97 -4.05
CA THR A 46 3.81 4.17 -4.27
C THR A 46 3.85 2.96 -3.35
N GLU A 47 3.70 3.16 -2.04
CA GLU A 47 3.69 2.07 -1.07
C GLU A 47 2.56 1.07 -1.36
N ARG A 48 1.35 1.56 -1.68
CA ARG A 48 0.21 0.70 -2.07
C ARG A 48 0.53 -0.14 -3.28
N TYR A 49 1.22 0.40 -4.28
CA TYR A 49 1.65 -0.36 -5.45
C TYR A 49 2.67 -1.44 -5.09
N PHE A 50 3.70 -1.11 -4.31
CA PHE A 50 4.77 -2.04 -3.98
C PHE A 50 4.34 -3.16 -3.03
N THR A 51 3.40 -2.89 -2.11
CA THR A 51 2.92 -3.83 -1.09
C THR A 51 1.67 -4.61 -1.52
N MET A 52 1.07 -4.28 -2.66
CA MET A 52 -0.17 -4.89 -3.13
C MET A 52 -0.07 -6.42 -3.22
N ALA A 53 -1.11 -7.11 -2.77
CA ALA A 53 -1.26 -8.56 -2.90
C ALA A 53 -2.67 -8.91 -3.40
N MET A 54 -2.81 -10.08 -4.02
CA MET A 54 -4.09 -10.59 -4.50
C MET A 54 -5.04 -10.90 -3.33
N LYS A 55 -6.30 -10.48 -3.43
CA LYS A 55 -7.38 -10.76 -2.48
C LYS A 55 -7.95 -12.17 -2.71
N ASP A 56 -8.59 -12.76 -1.70
CA ASP A 56 -9.30 -14.05 -1.85
C ASP A 56 -10.52 -13.95 -2.77
N SER A 57 -11.14 -12.77 -2.82
CA SER A 57 -12.40 -12.54 -3.54
C SER A 57 -12.23 -12.08 -4.99
N GLU A 58 -10.99 -11.96 -5.49
CA GLU A 58 -10.74 -11.44 -6.84
C GLU A 58 -10.06 -12.51 -7.69
N THR A 59 -10.37 -12.50 -8.98
CA THR A 59 -9.70 -13.31 -10.00
C THR A 59 -8.29 -12.76 -10.29
N PRO A 60 -7.39 -13.57 -10.88
CA PRO A 60 -6.07 -13.08 -11.32
C PRO A 60 -6.15 -11.86 -12.24
N LEU A 61 -7.15 -11.81 -13.12
CA LEU A 61 -7.34 -10.71 -14.06
C LEU A 61 -7.81 -9.43 -13.37
N GLU A 62 -8.74 -9.53 -12.42
CA GLU A 62 -9.17 -8.37 -11.60
C GLU A 62 -8.01 -7.83 -10.76
N PHE A 63 -7.19 -8.72 -10.19
CA PHE A 63 -5.98 -8.34 -9.49
C PHE A 63 -5.01 -7.59 -10.41
N PHE A 64 -4.82 -8.07 -11.64
CA PHE A 64 -3.98 -7.41 -12.63
C PHE A 64 -4.45 -5.98 -12.95
N TYR A 65 -5.75 -5.79 -13.21
CA TYR A 65 -6.30 -4.45 -13.45
C TYR A 65 -6.17 -3.53 -12.24
N ARG A 66 -6.35 -4.06 -11.03
CA ARG A 66 -6.15 -3.30 -9.79
C ARG A 66 -4.69 -2.86 -9.61
N LEU A 67 -3.73 -3.73 -9.95
CA LEU A 67 -2.31 -3.41 -9.90
C LEU A 67 -1.92 -2.37 -10.96
N ASN A 68 -2.47 -2.46 -12.18
CA ASN A 68 -2.29 -1.47 -13.25
C ASN A 68 -2.81 -0.09 -12.80
N SER A 69 -3.99 -0.04 -12.19
CA SER A 69 -4.57 1.19 -11.63
C SER A 69 -3.68 1.79 -10.53
N ALA A 70 -3.12 0.94 -9.66
CA ALA A 70 -2.22 1.38 -8.60
C ALA A 70 -0.90 1.94 -9.14
N ALA A 71 -0.35 1.35 -10.21
CA ALA A 71 0.82 1.88 -10.89
C ALA A 71 0.55 3.29 -11.45
N GLY A 72 -0.60 3.49 -12.09
CA GLY A 72 -1.01 4.81 -12.60
C GLY A 72 -1.14 5.85 -11.48
N LYS A 73 -1.77 5.50 -10.36
CA LYS A 73 -1.88 6.40 -9.19
C LYS A 73 -0.54 6.72 -8.53
N ALA A 74 0.44 5.84 -8.69
CA ALA A 74 1.80 6.00 -8.18
C ALA A 74 2.76 6.66 -9.17
N ASP A 75 2.27 7.11 -10.35
CA ASP A 75 3.08 7.64 -11.45
C ASP A 75 4.17 6.67 -11.94
N ILE A 76 3.86 5.37 -11.93
CA ILE A 76 4.77 4.32 -12.37
C ILE A 76 4.44 3.97 -13.82
N ASP A 77 5.13 4.65 -14.74
CA ASP A 77 5.10 4.29 -16.15
C ASP A 77 5.93 3.02 -16.46
N PHE A 78 5.34 1.85 -16.21
CA PHE A 78 5.96 0.57 -16.53
C PHE A 78 6.09 0.31 -18.04
N ARG A 79 5.43 1.09 -18.91
CA ARG A 79 5.51 0.94 -20.37
C ARG A 79 6.74 1.62 -20.97
N LYS A 80 7.39 2.53 -20.21
CA LYS A 80 8.60 3.26 -20.65
C LYS A 80 9.75 2.37 -21.11
N SER A 81 9.89 1.15 -20.55
CA SER A 81 10.96 0.24 -20.97
C SER A 81 10.65 -1.22 -20.65
N SER A 82 11.25 -2.14 -21.40
CA SER A 82 11.12 -3.59 -21.17
C SER A 82 11.50 -3.98 -19.74
N LYS A 83 12.54 -3.36 -19.16
CA LYS A 83 12.98 -3.64 -17.78
C LYS A 83 11.93 -3.20 -16.74
N ARG A 84 11.22 -2.10 -16.97
CA ARG A 84 10.15 -1.64 -16.07
C ARG A 84 8.90 -2.51 -16.22
N LEU A 85 8.57 -2.89 -17.45
CA LEU A 85 7.50 -3.84 -17.73
C LEU A 85 7.75 -5.17 -17.02
N GLU A 86 8.94 -5.75 -17.21
CA GLU A 86 9.32 -7.02 -16.57
C GLU A 86 9.20 -6.96 -15.04
N LYS A 87 9.68 -5.88 -14.40
CA LYS A 87 9.52 -5.69 -12.95
C LYS A 87 8.05 -5.59 -12.52
N HIS A 88 7.22 -4.95 -13.34
CA HIS A 88 5.78 -4.82 -13.06
C HIS A 88 5.08 -6.17 -13.19
N VAL A 89 5.36 -6.92 -14.27
CA VAL A 89 4.83 -8.27 -14.49
C VAL A 89 5.29 -9.23 -13.41
N LEU A 90 6.57 -9.19 -13.01
CA LEU A 90 7.06 -10.02 -11.92
C LEU A 90 6.36 -9.69 -10.59
N ARG A 91 6.03 -8.41 -10.35
CA ARG A 91 5.25 -8.01 -9.16
C ARG A 91 3.85 -8.60 -9.19
N PHE A 92 3.22 -8.62 -10.36
CA PHE A 92 1.94 -9.29 -10.54
C PHE A 92 2.06 -10.80 -10.24
N ILE A 93 2.97 -11.50 -10.93
CA ILE A 93 3.16 -12.96 -10.82
C ILE A 93 3.53 -13.38 -9.38
N THR A 94 4.42 -12.63 -8.72
CA THR A 94 4.85 -12.98 -7.35
C THR A 94 3.73 -12.91 -6.32
N LYS A 95 2.69 -12.11 -6.59
CA LYS A 95 1.55 -11.85 -5.71
C LYS A 95 0.31 -12.67 -6.03
N LEU A 96 0.36 -13.50 -7.08
CA LEU A 96 -0.66 -14.50 -7.36
C LEU A 96 -0.73 -15.57 -6.26
N LYS A 97 -1.94 -16.06 -6.01
CA LYS A 97 -2.21 -17.17 -5.10
C LYS A 97 -2.13 -18.54 -5.77
N ASP A 98 -2.52 -18.63 -7.03
CA ASP A 98 -2.44 -19.86 -7.82
C ASP A 98 -0.98 -20.18 -8.18
N ALA A 99 -0.44 -21.24 -7.57
CA ALA A 99 0.92 -21.69 -7.79
C ALA A 99 1.16 -22.22 -9.22
N ARG A 100 0.19 -22.89 -9.82
CA ARG A 100 0.31 -23.43 -11.20
C ARG A 100 0.38 -22.28 -12.19
N LEU A 101 -0.55 -21.34 -12.08
CA LEU A 101 -0.57 -20.14 -12.90
C LEU A 101 0.72 -19.33 -12.75
N LYS A 102 1.21 -19.19 -11.52
CA LYS A 102 2.48 -18.52 -11.24
C LYS A 102 3.64 -19.17 -11.98
N THR A 103 3.77 -20.49 -11.91
CA THR A 103 4.82 -21.24 -12.62
C THR A 103 4.70 -21.08 -14.15
N SER A 104 3.50 -21.22 -14.71
CA SER A 104 3.26 -21.04 -16.14
C SER A 104 3.67 -19.65 -16.62
N LEU A 105 3.31 -18.60 -15.88
CA LEU A 105 3.64 -17.22 -16.24
C LEU A 105 5.13 -16.87 -16.05
N GLN A 106 5.83 -17.47 -15.08
CA GLN A 106 7.26 -17.23 -14.86
C GLN A 106 8.13 -17.70 -16.04
N GLY A 107 7.68 -18.71 -16.80
CA GLY A 107 8.39 -19.20 -17.97
C GLY A 107 8.21 -18.33 -19.23
N LEU A 108 7.30 -17.36 -19.20
CA LEU A 108 6.95 -16.55 -20.37
C LEU A 108 7.74 -15.23 -20.40
N ARG A 109 8.10 -14.78 -21.60
CA ARG A 109 8.65 -13.44 -21.84
C ARG A 109 7.55 -12.51 -22.34
N PHE A 110 7.30 -11.44 -21.59
CA PHE A 110 6.31 -10.42 -21.95
C PHE A 110 7.02 -9.20 -22.52
N ARG A 111 6.70 -8.85 -23.77
CA ARG A 111 7.22 -7.65 -24.45
C ARG A 111 6.24 -6.48 -24.33
N ARG A 112 4.96 -6.77 -24.15
CA ARG A 112 3.88 -5.80 -23.97
C ARG A 112 2.93 -6.27 -22.88
N ILE A 113 2.14 -5.33 -22.36
CA ILE A 113 1.13 -5.62 -21.34
C ILE A 113 0.00 -6.51 -21.90
N SER A 114 -0.29 -6.41 -23.20
CA SER A 114 -1.28 -7.23 -23.92
C SER A 114 -0.92 -8.71 -23.97
N ASP A 115 0.38 -9.03 -23.89
CA ASP A 115 0.85 -10.42 -23.91
C ASP A 115 0.36 -11.19 -22.67
N LEU A 116 0.15 -10.50 -21.54
CA LEU A 116 -0.45 -11.05 -20.33
C LEU A 116 -1.94 -11.36 -20.52
N GLU A 117 -2.69 -10.45 -21.14
CA GLU A 117 -4.12 -10.64 -21.40
C GLU A 117 -4.35 -11.85 -22.32
N TYR A 118 -3.49 -11.98 -23.35
CA TYR A 118 -3.48 -13.16 -24.21
C TYR A 118 -3.13 -14.44 -23.42
N ALA A 119 -2.10 -14.40 -22.57
CA ALA A 119 -1.72 -15.54 -21.74
C ALA A 119 -2.85 -16.00 -20.80
N PHE A 120 -3.66 -15.08 -20.27
CA PHE A 120 -4.84 -15.45 -19.50
C PHE A 120 -5.87 -16.20 -20.35
N GLY A 121 -6.13 -15.76 -21.58
CA GLY A 121 -7.06 -16.45 -22.48
C GLY A 121 -6.61 -17.87 -22.86
N VAL A 122 -5.30 -18.11 -22.95
CA VAL A 122 -4.74 -19.43 -23.30
C VAL A 122 -4.61 -20.35 -22.08
N LEU A 123 -4.31 -19.80 -20.90
CA LEU A 123 -4.06 -20.59 -19.68
C LEU A 123 -5.31 -20.84 -18.81
N SER A 124 -6.47 -20.31 -19.21
CA SER A 124 -7.75 -20.53 -18.50
C SER A 124 -8.63 -21.62 -19.10
N HIS A 125 -8.12 -22.35 -20.10
CA HIS A 125 -8.66 -23.59 -20.66
C HIS A 125 -7.74 -24.77 -20.33
#